data_AF-A0A7G2JZ27-F1
#
_entry.id   AF-A0A7G2JZ27-F1
#
_cell.length_a   1.000
_cell.length_b   1.000
_cell.length_c   1.000
_cell.angle_alpha   90.00
_cell.angle_beta   90.00
_cell.angle_gamma   90.00
#
_symmetry.space_group_name_H-M   'P 1'
#
loop_
_entity.id
_entity.type
_entity.pdbx_description
1 polymer ?
#
loop_
_entity_poly.entity_id
_entity_poly.type
_entity_poly.pdbx_seq_one_letter_code
_entity_poly.pdbx_strand_id
1 'polypeptide(L)'
;LNPAATINVEFTDYYYAYNLPGSNHSRRLGQNYHSGYNLLVSRLGYNQDFADGWNFNSQLSGQYTRQDLNSIDHFVVSGIYGVRGFKYSGVNAERGLIWRNELTMPKYTQYHISPYAFYDLGQYRYNKENAKIYGANTHTVSSAGLGVKAELVKNLNMDLFVVRRLVNSDKDILNGNKAFESDKTTFWGKITYSF
;
A
#
# COMPACT_ATOMS: atom_id res chain seq x y z
N LEU A 1 -7.15 -5.26 29.93
CA LEU A 1 -6.06 -4.58 29.21
C LEU A 1 -6.32 -3.07 29.34
N ASN A 2 -5.35 -2.29 29.81
CA ASN A 2 -5.52 -0.83 29.83
C ASN A 2 -5.49 -0.32 28.39
N PRO A 3 -6.44 0.54 27.97
CA PRO A 3 -6.40 1.17 26.66
C PRO A 3 -5.06 1.86 26.46
N ALA A 4 -4.40 1.58 25.34
CA ALA A 4 -3.09 2.13 25.02
C ALA A 4 -3.07 2.64 23.58
N ALA A 5 -2.49 3.83 23.39
CA ALA A 5 -2.29 4.45 22.10
C ALA A 5 -0.81 4.42 21.76
N THR A 6 -0.47 4.07 20.51
CA THR A 6 0.90 4.17 19.98
C THR A 6 0.88 4.94 18.67
N ILE A 7 1.80 5.89 18.53
CA ILE A 7 2.02 6.67 17.32
C ILE A 7 3.44 6.39 16.84
N ASN A 8 3.59 6.05 15.56
CA ASN A 8 4.89 5.85 14.90
C ASN A 8 4.98 6.77 13.69
N VAL A 9 6.13 7.43 13.52
CA VAL A 9 6.36 8.38 12.44
C VAL A 9 7.73 8.13 11.83
N GLU A 10 7.78 8.03 10.51
CA GLU A 10 9.00 7.86 9.71
C GLU A 10 8.96 8.82 8.52
N PHE A 11 10.04 9.58 8.33
CA PHE A 11 10.28 10.36 7.14
C PHE A 11 11.67 10.02 6.63
N THR A 12 11.75 9.65 5.36
CA THR A 12 13.00 9.27 4.70
C THR A 12 13.12 10.08 3.43
N ASP A 13 14.20 10.85 3.29
CA ASP A 13 14.51 11.57 2.08
C ASP A 13 15.64 10.85 1.34
N TYR A 14 15.39 10.42 0.12
CA TYR A 14 16.39 9.82 -0.75
C TYR A 14 16.86 10.83 -1.77
N TYR A 15 18.18 10.94 -1.90
CA TYR A 15 18.82 11.75 -2.92
C TYR A 15 19.64 10.85 -3.83
N TYR A 16 19.25 10.82 -5.11
CA TYR A 16 20.00 10.13 -6.14
C TYR A 16 20.71 11.16 -7.00
N ALA A 17 22.04 11.05 -7.06
CA ALA A 17 22.88 11.85 -7.93
C ALA A 17 23.59 10.94 -8.93
N TYR A 18 23.43 11.27 -10.21
CA TYR A 18 24.13 10.60 -11.29
C TYR A 18 25.62 10.96 -11.36
N ASN A 19 26.00 12.15 -10.89
CA ASN A 19 27.36 12.67 -10.94
C ASN A 19 27.89 12.88 -9.52
N LEU A 20 28.36 11.80 -8.89
CA LEU A 20 29.25 11.92 -7.73
C LEU A 20 30.69 12.09 -8.22
N PRO A 21 31.46 13.08 -7.73
CA PRO A 21 32.88 13.22 -8.08
C PRO A 21 33.63 11.90 -7.84
N GLY A 22 34.28 11.36 -8.89
CA GLY A 22 35.05 10.11 -8.82
C GLY A 22 34.27 8.81 -9.10
N SER A 23 32.99 8.88 -9.49
CA SER A 23 32.19 7.70 -9.85
C SER A 23 32.26 7.36 -11.35
N ASN A 24 32.47 6.08 -11.68
CA ASN A 24 32.32 5.57 -13.04
C ASN A 24 30.83 5.33 -13.33
N HIS A 25 30.27 6.16 -14.20
CA HIS A 25 28.91 6.12 -14.78
C HIS A 25 28.19 4.76 -14.64
N SER A 26 27.17 4.69 -13.77
CA SER A 26 26.27 3.54 -13.73
C SER A 26 25.47 3.46 -15.04
N ARG A 27 25.53 2.32 -15.73
CA ARG A 27 24.90 2.11 -17.03
C ARG A 27 23.37 2.31 -16.98
N ARG A 28 22.87 2.80 -18.13
CA ARG A 28 21.52 3.31 -18.40
C ARG A 28 20.41 2.29 -18.15
N LEU A 29 19.45 2.62 -17.27
CA LEU A 29 18.11 2.02 -17.24
C LEU A 29 17.09 3.08 -17.72
N GLY A 30 16.99 3.24 -19.04
CA GLY A 30 16.06 4.17 -19.70
C GLY A 30 16.66 5.54 -20.05
N GLN A 31 16.52 5.97 -21.31
CA GLN A 31 17.16 7.18 -21.84
C GLN A 31 16.40 8.50 -21.52
N ASN A 32 15.22 8.41 -20.90
CA ASN A 32 14.25 9.51 -20.85
C ASN A 32 14.01 10.09 -19.45
N TYR A 33 14.64 9.58 -18.40
CA TYR A 33 14.39 10.01 -17.02
C TYR A 33 15.56 10.84 -16.48
N HIS A 34 15.24 11.92 -15.75
CA HIS A 34 16.24 12.78 -15.12
C HIS A 34 17.13 11.97 -14.18
N SER A 35 18.44 12.10 -14.36
CA SER A 35 19.42 11.22 -13.72
C SER A 35 19.66 11.55 -12.24
N GLY A 36 19.14 12.68 -11.75
CA GLY A 36 19.09 12.99 -10.32
C GLY A 36 17.67 13.31 -9.87
N TYR A 37 17.27 12.72 -8.75
CA TYR A 37 15.96 12.96 -8.14
C TYR A 37 16.04 12.99 -6.63
N ASN A 38 15.07 13.68 -6.04
CA ASN A 38 14.84 13.70 -4.61
C ASN A 38 13.48 13.04 -4.36
N LEU A 39 13.44 12.15 -3.37
CA LEU A 39 12.28 11.32 -3.08
C LEU A 39 12.00 11.34 -1.59
N LEU A 40 10.93 12.01 -1.20
CA LEU A 40 10.43 11.97 0.17
C LEU A 40 9.46 10.80 0.31
N VAL A 41 9.78 9.87 1.21
CA VAL A 41 8.90 8.80 1.65
C VAL A 41 8.48 9.07 3.10
N SER A 42 7.17 8.98 3.36
CA SER A 42 6.61 9.22 4.69
C SER A 42 5.74 8.05 5.13
N ARG A 43 5.86 7.63 6.39
CA ARG A 43 4.97 6.64 7.01
C ARG A 43 4.53 7.13 8.39
N LEU A 44 3.23 7.10 8.63
CA LEU A 44 2.60 7.43 9.91
C LEU A 44 1.71 6.26 10.31
N GLY A 45 1.88 5.76 11.52
CA GLY A 45 1.07 4.69 12.10
C GLY A 45 0.42 5.15 13.39
N TYR A 46 -0.86 4.81 13.55
CA TYR A 46 -1.62 4.97 14.78
C TYR A 46 -2.24 3.63 15.17
N ASN A 47 -2.02 3.21 16.41
CA ASN A 47 -2.60 1.99 16.96
C ASN A 47 -3.25 2.30 18.30
N GLN A 48 -4.53 1.94 18.46
CA GLN A 48 -5.28 2.15 19.69
C GLN A 48 -5.94 0.86 20.12
N ASP A 49 -5.59 0.39 21.31
CA ASP A 49 -6.35 -0.63 22.01
C ASP A 49 -7.47 0.03 22.82
N PHE A 50 -8.69 -0.48 22.71
CA PHE A 50 -9.83 -0.05 23.50
C PHE A 50 -10.16 -1.09 24.58
N ALA A 51 -11.15 -0.76 25.41
CA ALA A 51 -11.72 -1.72 26.34
C ALA A 51 -12.20 -2.99 25.60
N ASP A 52 -12.28 -4.08 26.36
CA ASP A 52 -12.78 -5.39 25.90
C ASP A 52 -11.97 -6.07 24.79
N GLY A 53 -10.80 -5.53 24.41
CA GLY A 53 -9.86 -6.15 23.47
C GLY A 53 -10.06 -5.74 22.01
N TRP A 54 -10.82 -4.68 21.75
CA TRP A 54 -10.89 -4.06 20.42
C TRP A 54 -9.60 -3.31 20.10
N ASN A 55 -9.21 -3.31 18.83
CA ASN A 55 -8.04 -2.60 18.35
C ASN A 55 -8.36 -1.83 17.06
N PHE A 56 -7.96 -0.56 17.00
CA PHE A 56 -7.99 0.23 15.77
C PHE A 56 -6.56 0.52 15.31
N ASN A 57 -6.29 0.20 14.04
CA ASN A 57 -5.03 0.46 13.39
C ASN A 57 -5.25 1.37 12.17
N SER A 58 -4.47 2.44 12.08
CA SER A 58 -4.46 3.35 10.95
C SER A 58 -3.04 3.57 10.47
N GLN A 59 -2.83 3.45 9.15
CA GLN A 59 -1.52 3.61 8.52
C GLN A 59 -1.65 4.55 7.32
N LEU A 60 -0.83 5.60 7.32
CA LEU A 60 -0.71 6.53 6.22
C LEU A 60 0.71 6.41 5.64
N SER A 61 0.82 6.09 4.37
CA SER A 61 2.10 5.97 3.65
C SER A 61 2.07 6.84 2.42
N GLY A 62 3.16 7.52 2.10
CA GLY A 62 3.22 8.40 0.95
C GLY A 62 4.61 8.50 0.36
N GLN A 63 4.63 8.89 -0.91
CA GLN A 63 5.83 9.18 -1.67
C GLN A 63 5.61 10.47 -2.46
N TYR A 64 6.58 11.37 -2.41
CA TYR A 64 6.54 12.63 -3.13
C TYR A 64 7.89 12.92 -3.79
N THR A 65 7.84 13.28 -5.07
CA THR A 65 8.97 13.78 -5.84
C THR A 65 8.48 14.75 -6.91
N ARG A 66 9.28 15.74 -7.27
CA ARG A 66 8.95 16.64 -8.38
C ARG A 66 9.41 16.13 -9.74
N GLN A 67 10.31 15.15 -9.73
CA GLN A 67 11.00 14.61 -10.89
C GLN A 67 10.25 13.41 -11.46
N ASP A 68 10.34 13.21 -12.76
CA ASP A 68 9.89 11.96 -13.39
C ASP A 68 10.77 10.81 -12.90
N LEU A 69 10.15 9.71 -12.50
CA LEU A 69 10.84 8.51 -12.03
C LEU A 69 10.70 7.38 -13.06
N ASN A 70 11.65 6.45 -13.02
CA ASN A 70 11.49 5.17 -13.69
C ASN A 70 10.39 4.37 -12.95
N SER A 71 9.65 3.52 -13.68
CA SER A 71 8.55 2.72 -13.13
C SER A 71 8.96 1.81 -11.97
N ILE A 72 10.24 1.44 -11.86
CA ILE A 72 10.77 0.67 -10.72
C ILE A 72 10.77 1.46 -9.40
N ASP A 73 10.89 2.79 -9.48
CA ASP A 73 10.91 3.70 -8.32
C ASP A 73 9.52 4.30 -8.03
N HIS A 74 8.50 3.86 -8.76
CA HIS A 74 7.13 4.31 -8.53
C HIS A 74 6.61 3.80 -7.18
N PHE A 75 5.81 4.65 -6.55
CA PHE A 75 5.03 4.29 -5.39
C PHE A 75 3.89 3.36 -5.80
N VAL A 76 3.90 2.13 -5.27
CA VAL A 76 2.87 1.14 -5.51
C VAL A 76 1.66 1.44 -4.61
N VAL A 77 0.54 1.82 -5.23
CA VAL A 77 -0.67 2.29 -4.55
C VAL A 77 -1.65 1.15 -4.31
N SER A 78 -1.72 0.19 -5.24
CA SER A 78 -2.61 -0.97 -5.13
C SER A 78 -1.87 -2.26 -4.78
N GLY A 79 -2.60 -3.20 -4.18
CA GLY A 79 -2.11 -4.52 -3.83
C GLY A 79 -2.22 -4.78 -2.33
N ILE A 80 -1.75 -5.94 -1.88
CA ILE A 80 -1.92 -6.38 -0.49
C ILE A 80 -1.28 -5.45 0.55
N TYR A 81 -0.20 -4.76 0.17
CA TYR A 81 0.51 -3.80 1.02
C TYR A 81 0.08 -2.34 0.78
N GLY A 82 -0.71 -2.07 -0.26
CA GLY A 82 -1.31 -0.77 -0.54
C GLY A 82 -2.81 -0.78 -0.25
N VAL A 83 -3.61 -0.27 -1.19
CA VAL A 83 -5.07 -0.46 -1.18
C VAL A 83 -5.40 -1.91 -1.54
N ARG A 84 -5.98 -2.66 -0.58
CA ARG A 84 -6.33 -4.07 -0.76
C ARG A 84 -7.44 -4.26 -1.80
N GLY A 85 -7.54 -5.47 -2.34
CA GLY A 85 -8.58 -5.85 -3.32
C GLY A 85 -8.18 -5.70 -4.77
N PHE A 86 -6.94 -5.31 -5.03
CA PHE A 86 -6.31 -5.40 -6.34
C PHE A 86 -5.40 -6.63 -6.35
N LYS A 87 -5.63 -7.56 -7.27
CA LYS A 87 -4.82 -8.78 -7.41
C LYS A 87 -3.39 -8.47 -7.87
N TYR A 88 -3.26 -7.43 -8.67
CA TYR A 88 -1.98 -6.97 -9.22
C TYR A 88 -1.60 -5.61 -8.62
N SER A 89 -0.29 -5.40 -8.45
CA SER A 89 0.32 -4.14 -7.99
C SER A 89 0.41 -3.10 -9.12
N GLY A 90 -0.64 -3.03 -9.93
CA GLY A 90 -0.66 -2.34 -11.22
C GLY A 90 -0.91 -0.84 -11.14
N VAL A 91 -1.47 -0.36 -10.03
CA VAL A 91 -1.67 1.07 -9.78
C VAL A 91 -0.45 1.59 -9.05
N ASN A 92 0.38 2.35 -9.77
CA ASN A 92 1.60 2.96 -9.25
C ASN A 92 1.87 4.29 -9.95
N ALA A 93 2.56 5.21 -9.28
CA ALA A 93 3.02 6.46 -9.88
C ALA A 93 4.17 7.07 -9.08
N GLU A 94 4.76 8.15 -9.58
CA GLU A 94 5.86 8.85 -8.91
C GLU A 94 5.43 9.47 -7.58
N ARG A 95 4.17 9.94 -7.51
CA ARG A 95 3.57 10.51 -6.31
C ARG A 95 2.35 9.73 -5.89
N GLY A 96 2.23 9.48 -4.59
CA GLY A 96 0.99 8.94 -4.05
C GLY A 96 0.94 8.92 -2.54
N LEU A 97 -0.25 8.57 -2.07
CA LEU A 97 -0.63 8.46 -0.68
C LEU A 97 -1.56 7.26 -0.53
N ILE A 98 -1.37 6.46 0.51
CA ILE A 98 -2.22 5.33 0.88
C ILE A 98 -2.59 5.52 2.34
N TRP A 99 -3.88 5.47 2.63
CA TRP A 99 -4.42 5.49 3.99
C TRP A 99 -5.23 4.23 4.23
N ARG A 100 -4.79 3.41 5.18
CA ARG A 100 -5.39 2.13 5.53
C ARG A 100 -5.92 2.21 6.94
N ASN A 101 -7.14 1.75 7.14
CA ASN A 101 -7.79 1.73 8.45
C ASN A 101 -8.37 0.35 8.69
N GLU A 102 -8.14 -0.18 9.88
CA GLU A 102 -8.61 -1.50 10.28
C GLU A 102 -9.12 -1.46 11.71
N LEU A 103 -10.32 -1.99 11.91
CA LEU A 103 -10.91 -2.20 13.22
C LEU A 103 -11.01 -3.69 13.47
N THR A 104 -10.33 -4.15 14.50
CA THR A 104 -10.19 -5.56 14.86
C THR A 104 -10.95 -5.84 16.15
N MET A 105 -11.74 -6.90 16.13
CA MET A 105 -12.52 -7.37 17.27
C MET A 105 -11.64 -8.21 18.23
N PRO A 106 -12.08 -8.37 19.49
CA PRO A 106 -11.40 -9.24 20.45
C PRO A 106 -11.17 -10.67 19.92
N LYS A 107 -10.19 -11.35 20.49
CA LYS A 107 -9.94 -12.77 20.21
C LYS A 107 -11.01 -13.61 20.89
N TYR A 108 -11.73 -14.41 20.10
CA TYR A 108 -12.75 -15.35 20.55
C TYR A 108 -12.27 -16.80 20.41
N THR A 109 -12.93 -17.70 21.14
CA THR A 109 -12.70 -19.16 21.08
C THR A 109 -11.30 -19.61 21.52
N GLN A 110 -11.08 -20.92 21.58
CA GLN A 110 -9.78 -21.53 21.84
C GLN A 110 -8.73 -21.28 20.73
N TYR A 111 -9.17 -20.87 19.53
CA TYR A 111 -8.30 -20.62 18.37
C TYR A 111 -7.99 -19.14 18.15
N HIS A 112 -8.28 -18.29 19.15
CA HIS A 112 -8.01 -16.85 19.12
C HIS A 112 -8.49 -16.14 17.84
N ILE A 113 -9.69 -16.50 17.39
CA ILE A 113 -10.31 -15.96 16.18
C ILE A 113 -10.69 -14.50 16.42
N SER A 114 -10.18 -13.61 15.58
CA SER A 114 -10.37 -12.17 15.69
C SER A 114 -10.87 -11.63 14.34
N PRO A 115 -12.20 -11.40 14.21
CA PRO A 115 -12.78 -10.74 13.05
C PRO A 115 -12.28 -9.30 12.94
N TYR A 116 -12.22 -8.76 11.72
CA TYR A 116 -11.91 -7.36 11.49
C TYR A 116 -12.61 -6.81 10.25
N ALA A 117 -12.76 -5.50 10.23
CA ALA A 117 -13.23 -4.74 9.08
C ALA A 117 -12.19 -3.69 8.71
N PHE A 118 -12.11 -3.35 7.43
CA PHE A 118 -11.17 -2.33 6.99
C PHE A 118 -11.68 -1.45 5.86
N TYR A 119 -11.07 -0.28 5.74
CA TYR A 119 -11.25 0.66 4.66
C TYR A 119 -9.89 1.22 4.23
N ASP A 120 -9.56 1.06 2.95
CA ASP A 120 -8.32 1.55 2.37
C ASP A 120 -8.61 2.60 1.29
N LEU A 121 -7.81 3.66 1.26
CA LEU A 121 -7.88 4.75 0.29
C LEU A 121 -6.48 4.99 -0.28
N GLY A 122 -6.40 5.21 -1.59
CA GLY A 122 -5.16 5.54 -2.28
C GLY A 122 -5.38 6.70 -3.23
N GLN A 123 -4.45 7.64 -3.26
CA GLN A 123 -4.39 8.69 -4.27
C GLN A 123 -3.01 8.70 -4.92
N TYR A 124 -2.97 8.99 -6.21
CA TYR A 124 -1.71 9.01 -6.94
C TYR A 124 -1.77 9.88 -8.17
N ARG A 125 -0.60 10.28 -8.66
CA ARG A 125 -0.46 11.19 -9.80
C ARG A 125 0.89 11.00 -10.48
N TYR A 126 0.89 11.04 -11.80
CA TYR A 126 2.09 11.00 -12.62
C TYR A 126 2.74 12.39 -12.81
N ASN A 127 4.06 12.40 -12.98
CA ASN A 127 4.82 13.61 -13.32
C ASN A 127 4.91 13.83 -14.83
N LYS A 128 5.60 14.89 -15.29
CA LYS A 128 5.49 15.45 -16.64
C LYS A 128 5.52 14.42 -17.77
N GLU A 129 6.53 13.56 -17.84
CA GLU A 129 6.71 12.64 -18.97
C GLU A 129 5.72 11.48 -18.90
N ASN A 130 5.52 10.90 -17.72
CA ASN A 130 4.55 9.82 -17.53
C ASN A 130 3.09 10.31 -17.62
N ALA A 131 2.81 11.55 -17.23
CA ALA A 131 1.49 12.19 -17.34
C ALA A 131 1.05 12.41 -18.79
N LYS A 132 1.96 12.52 -19.75
CA LYS A 132 1.62 12.56 -21.18
C LYS A 132 1.02 11.22 -21.65
N ILE A 133 1.36 10.13 -20.99
CA ILE A 133 0.92 8.76 -21.33
C ILE A 133 -0.29 8.37 -20.50
N TYR A 134 -0.25 8.64 -19.19
CA TYR A 134 -1.20 8.12 -18.21
C TYR A 134 -2.20 9.16 -17.70
N GLY A 135 -2.02 10.43 -18.06
CA GLY A 135 -2.84 11.55 -17.62
C GLY A 135 -2.23 12.32 -16.45
N ALA A 136 -2.45 13.64 -16.44
CA ALA A 136 -1.93 14.55 -15.43
C ALA A 136 -2.83 14.70 -14.19
N ASN A 137 -4.01 14.08 -14.21
CA ASN A 137 -4.99 14.18 -13.14
C ASN A 137 -4.58 13.36 -11.93
N THR A 138 -5.07 13.75 -10.76
CA THR A 138 -5.01 12.90 -9.58
C THR A 138 -6.04 11.79 -9.71
N HIS A 139 -5.62 10.56 -9.45
CA HIS A 139 -6.47 9.39 -9.45
C HIS A 139 -6.65 8.87 -8.03
N THR A 140 -7.82 8.30 -7.76
CA THR A 140 -8.18 7.77 -6.44
C THR A 140 -8.62 6.32 -6.57
N VAL A 141 -8.19 5.45 -5.66
CA VAL A 141 -8.68 4.08 -5.55
C VAL A 141 -9.10 3.85 -4.11
N SER A 142 -10.13 3.02 -3.88
CA SER A 142 -10.51 2.67 -2.52
C SER A 142 -11.16 1.29 -2.45
N SER A 143 -11.12 0.70 -1.27
CA SER A 143 -11.73 -0.59 -0.99
C SER A 143 -12.19 -0.69 0.46
N ALA A 144 -13.11 -1.62 0.69
CA ALA A 144 -13.53 -2.03 2.02
C ALA A 144 -13.62 -3.54 2.08
N GLY A 145 -13.35 -4.12 3.24
CA GLY A 145 -13.36 -5.56 3.40
C GLY A 145 -13.63 -6.02 4.82
N LEU A 146 -13.90 -7.31 4.91
CA LEU A 146 -14.11 -8.05 6.14
C LEU A 146 -13.16 -9.24 6.16
N GLY A 147 -12.54 -9.48 7.30
CA GLY A 147 -11.57 -10.55 7.46
C GLY A 147 -11.60 -11.18 8.84
N VAL A 148 -10.80 -12.22 8.97
CA VAL A 148 -10.61 -12.99 10.20
C VAL A 148 -9.14 -13.35 10.33
N LYS A 149 -8.58 -13.06 11.50
CA LYS A 149 -7.27 -13.54 11.94
C LYS A 149 -7.47 -14.70 12.92
N ALA A 150 -6.65 -15.74 12.85
CA ALA A 150 -6.73 -16.88 13.77
C ALA A 150 -5.33 -17.39 14.14
N GLU A 151 -5.18 -17.83 15.39
CA GLU A 151 -3.97 -18.48 15.91
C GLU A 151 -4.37 -19.92 16.27
N LEU A 152 -4.37 -20.81 15.27
CA LEU A 152 -4.98 -22.14 15.36
C LEU A 152 -4.24 -23.07 16.33
N VAL A 153 -2.91 -23.03 16.28
CA VAL A 153 -2.00 -23.76 17.19
C VAL A 153 -0.79 -22.87 17.45
N LYS A 154 0.01 -23.19 18.48
CA LYS A 154 1.31 -22.54 18.66
C LYS A 154 2.07 -22.60 17.34
N ASN A 155 2.39 -21.42 16.81
CA ASN A 155 3.15 -21.16 15.59
C ASN A 155 2.38 -21.21 14.26
N LEU A 156 1.05 -21.41 14.23
CA LEU A 156 0.26 -21.33 13.00
C LEU A 156 -0.70 -20.14 13.04
N ASN A 157 -0.41 -19.12 12.24
CA ASN A 157 -1.23 -17.93 12.10
C ASN A 157 -1.91 -17.92 10.73
N MET A 158 -3.19 -17.51 10.71
CA MET A 158 -3.96 -17.33 9.49
C MET A 158 -4.57 -15.92 9.45
N ASP A 159 -4.60 -15.34 8.26
CA ASP A 159 -5.26 -14.08 7.96
C ASP A 159 -6.01 -14.23 6.64
N LEU A 160 -7.33 -14.20 6.70
CA LEU A 160 -8.21 -14.38 5.55
C LEU A 160 -9.15 -13.17 5.45
N PHE A 161 -9.38 -12.67 4.24
CA PHE A 161 -10.38 -11.63 4.05
C PHE A 161 -11.03 -11.64 2.67
N VAL A 162 -12.23 -11.08 2.62
CA VAL A 162 -12.94 -10.71 1.39
C VAL A 162 -12.99 -9.20 1.32
N VAL A 163 -12.68 -8.66 0.15
CA VAL A 163 -12.58 -7.22 -0.07
C VAL A 163 -13.31 -6.83 -1.34
N ARG A 164 -13.96 -5.67 -1.31
CA ARG A 164 -14.62 -5.06 -2.45
C ARG A 164 -13.98 -3.73 -2.78
N ARG A 165 -13.62 -3.53 -4.04
CA ARG A 165 -13.19 -2.23 -4.58
C ARG A 165 -14.40 -1.32 -4.73
N LEU A 166 -14.25 -0.07 -4.33
CA LEU A 166 -15.32 0.93 -4.28
C LEU A 166 -15.12 2.03 -5.34
N VAL A 167 -13.95 2.66 -5.38
CA VAL A 167 -13.59 3.69 -6.37
C VAL A 167 -12.55 3.15 -7.36
N ASN A 168 -12.73 3.46 -8.64
CA ASN A 168 -11.92 2.94 -9.76
C ASN A 168 -11.84 1.40 -9.73
N SER A 169 -13.00 0.76 -9.53
CA SER A 169 -13.14 -0.69 -9.33
C SER A 169 -12.92 -1.55 -10.57
N ASP A 170 -12.77 -0.94 -11.74
CA ASP A 170 -12.96 -1.64 -13.02
C ASP A 170 -11.63 -2.07 -13.66
N LYS A 171 -10.48 -1.66 -13.12
CA LYS A 171 -9.16 -1.94 -13.70
C LYS A 171 -8.11 -2.15 -12.61
N ASP A 172 -7.24 -3.16 -12.79
CA ASP A 172 -6.08 -3.35 -11.90
C ASP A 172 -4.85 -2.57 -12.36
N ILE A 173 -4.85 -2.11 -13.61
CA ILE A 173 -3.81 -1.29 -14.22
C ILE A 173 -4.51 -0.16 -14.98
N LEU A 174 -4.12 1.09 -14.72
CA LEU A 174 -4.74 2.26 -15.34
C LEU A 174 -4.00 2.77 -16.59
N ASN A 175 -2.96 2.04 -17.05
CA ASN A 175 -2.23 2.27 -18.30
C ASN A 175 -2.96 1.81 -19.58
N GLY A 176 -4.27 1.63 -19.55
CA GLY A 176 -5.06 1.25 -20.75
C GLY A 176 -4.86 -0.20 -21.25
N ASN A 177 -4.01 -0.99 -20.60
CA ASN A 177 -3.81 -2.40 -20.96
C ASN A 177 -4.97 -3.24 -20.41
N LYS A 178 -5.94 -3.59 -21.27
CA LYS A 178 -7.16 -4.35 -20.92
C LYS A 178 -6.91 -5.80 -20.48
N ALA A 179 -5.66 -6.25 -20.42
CA ALA A 179 -5.31 -7.64 -20.13
C ALA A 179 -5.43 -8.02 -18.64
N PHE A 180 -5.64 -7.05 -17.75
CA PHE A 180 -5.67 -7.28 -16.29
C PHE A 180 -6.87 -6.59 -15.64
N GLU A 181 -8.01 -7.28 -15.70
CA GLU A 181 -9.22 -6.94 -14.96
C GLU A 181 -9.54 -8.09 -14.00
N SER A 182 -9.35 -7.87 -12.70
CA SER A 182 -9.88 -8.77 -11.66
C SER A 182 -11.32 -8.42 -11.34
N ASP A 183 -12.02 -9.33 -10.66
CA ASP A 183 -13.35 -9.08 -10.11
C ASP A 183 -13.33 -7.94 -9.08
N LYS A 184 -14.43 -7.19 -8.98
CA LYS A 184 -14.57 -6.11 -7.99
C LYS A 184 -14.44 -6.61 -6.55
N THR A 185 -14.73 -7.90 -6.34
CA THR A 185 -14.58 -8.59 -5.07
C THR A 185 -13.45 -9.59 -5.18
N THR A 186 -12.56 -9.61 -4.20
CA THR A 186 -11.41 -10.53 -4.16
C THR A 186 -11.34 -11.20 -2.80
N PHE A 187 -10.94 -12.48 -2.79
CA PHE A 187 -10.57 -13.20 -1.58
C PHE A 187 -9.04 -13.27 -1.48
N TRP A 188 -8.52 -13.08 -0.28
CA TRP A 188 -7.10 -13.23 0.01
C TRP A 188 -6.90 -14.03 1.29
N GLY A 189 -5.82 -14.82 1.31
CA GLY A 189 -5.43 -15.58 2.48
C GLY A 189 -3.92 -15.65 2.63
N LYS A 190 -3.45 -15.55 3.88
CA LYS A 190 -2.08 -15.80 4.29
C LYS A 190 -2.07 -16.79 5.43
N ILE A 191 -1.19 -17.78 5.31
CA ILE A 191 -0.89 -18.74 6.35
C ILE A 191 0.59 -18.56 6.67
N THR A 192 0.91 -18.41 7.95
CA THR A 192 2.29 -18.25 8.43
C THR A 192 2.57 -19.30 9.48
N TYR A 193 3.60 -20.10 9.22
CA TYR A 193 4.09 -21.11 10.14
C TYR A 193 5.50 -20.74 10.61
N SER A 194 5.74 -20.76 11.91
CA SER A 194 7.06 -20.46 12.51
C SER A 194 7.63 -21.70 13.21
N PHE A 195 8.94 -21.91 13.11
CA PHE A 195 9.65 -23.01 13.76
C PHE A 195 10.74 -22.48 14.68
#